data_AF-A0A2E6TS37-F1
#
_entry.id   AF-A0A2E6TS37-F1
#
_cell.length_a   1.000
_cell.length_b   1.000
_cell.length_c   1.000
_cell.angle_alpha   90.00
_cell.angle_beta   90.00
_cell.angle_gamma   90.00
#
_symmetry.space_group_name_H-M   'P 1'
#
loop_
_entity.id
_entity.type
_entity.pdbx_description
1 polymer ?
#
loop_
_entity_poly.entity_id
_entity_poly.type
_entity_poly.pdbx_seq_one_letter_code
_entity_poly.pdbx_strand_id
1 'polypeptide(L)' 'METVAARAKLDKTAVAIQSLHQPPDDRDYWLAQSPAARMEAVEIQRQIIYGYDPAAIRLQRVFEVAALPRR' A
#
# COMPACT_ATOMS: atom_id res chain seq x y z
N MET A 1 1.92 -15.33 -1.77
CA MET A 1 0.68 -14.52 -1.69
C MET A 1 0.77 -13.41 -2.71
N GLU A 2 -0.28 -13.17 -3.48
CA GLU A 2 -0.35 -12.06 -4.42
C GLU A 2 -0.65 -10.75 -3.67
N THR A 3 0.01 -9.65 -4.04
CA THR A 3 -0.14 -8.35 -3.35
C THR A 3 -1.39 -7.62 -3.81
N VAL A 4 -1.86 -6.66 -3.00
CA VAL A 4 -3.02 -5.82 -3.37
C VAL A 4 -2.68 -4.99 -4.61
N ALA A 5 -1.45 -4.46 -4.69
CA ALA A 5 -0.95 -3.75 -5.85
C ALA A 5 -0.86 -4.63 -7.11
N ALA A 6 -0.46 -5.90 -6.99
CA ALA A 6 -0.41 -6.81 -8.15
C ALA A 6 -1.79 -7.08 -8.76
N ARG A 7 -2.85 -7.03 -7.95
CA ARG A 7 -4.25 -7.20 -8.38
C ARG A 7 -4.91 -5.91 -8.84
N ALA A 8 -4.31 -4.76 -8.54
CA ALA A 8 -4.85 -3.47 -8.89
C ALA A 8 -4.81 -3.28 -10.42
N LYS A 9 -5.99 -3.12 -11.03
CA LYS A 9 -6.12 -2.79 -12.45
C LYS A 9 -6.53 -1.32 -12.57
N LEU A 10 -5.82 -0.59 -13.41
CA LEU A 10 -6.20 0.78 -13.75
C LEU A 10 -7.44 0.74 -14.65
N ASP A 11 -8.50 1.41 -14.22
CA ASP A 11 -9.60 1.75 -15.11
C ASP A 11 -9.18 2.92 -16.01
N LYS A 12 -8.94 2.61 -17.28
CA LYS A 12 -8.50 3.59 -18.27
C LYS A 12 -9.61 4.54 -18.72
N THR A 13 -10.87 4.22 -18.43
CA THR A 13 -12.02 5.06 -18.76
C THR A 13 -12.16 6.25 -17.81
N ALA A 14 -11.59 6.15 -16.61
CA ALA A 14 -11.60 7.20 -15.60
C ALA A 14 -10.40 8.17 -15.68
N VAL A 15 -9.51 8.01 -16.67
CA VAL A 15 -8.33 8.86 -16.83
C VAL A 15 -8.72 10.18 -17.51
N ALA A 16 -8.48 11.30 -16.81
CA ALA A 16 -8.69 12.64 -17.33
C ALA A 16 -7.37 13.41 -17.41
N ILE A 17 -7.22 14.25 -18.44
CA ILE A 17 -6.08 15.16 -18.60
C ILE A 17 -6.51 16.53 -18.09
N GLN A 18 -5.82 17.05 -17.07
CA GLN A 18 -6.06 18.38 -16.51
C GLN A 18 -4.84 19.29 -16.64
N SER A 19 -5.10 20.61 -16.66
CA SER A 19 -4.03 21.62 -16.70
C SER A 19 -3.31 21.69 -15.35
N LEU A 20 -1.98 21.75 -15.37
CA LEU A 20 -1.16 21.95 -14.17
C LEU A 20 -1.36 23.34 -13.52
N HIS A 21 -2.01 24.27 -14.23
CA HIS A 21 -2.31 25.62 -13.72
C HIS A 21 -3.69 25.72 -13.06
N GLN A 22 -4.50 24.66 -13.12
CA GLN A 22 -5.78 24.60 -12.44
C GLN A 22 -5.62 23.96 -11.05
N PRO A 23 -6.44 24.35 -10.06
CA PRO A 23 -6.46 23.67 -8.77
C PRO A 23 -6.79 22.18 -8.94
N PRO A 24 -6.08 21.28 -8.25
CA PRO A 24 -6.35 19.84 -8.33
C PRO A 24 -7.70 19.49 -7.67
N ASP A 25 -8.46 18.64 -8.33
CA ASP A 25 -9.76 18.11 -7.89
C ASP A 25 -9.66 16.80 -7.08
N ASP A 26 -8.45 16.22 -7.01
CA ASP A 26 -8.15 14.97 -6.30
C ASP A 26 -8.68 14.95 -4.85
N ARG A 27 -8.57 16.08 -4.14
CA ARG A 27 -8.97 16.16 -2.73
C ARG A 27 -10.45 15.89 -2.54
N ASP A 28 -11.29 16.55 -3.33
CA ASP A 28 -12.74 16.44 -3.20
C ASP A 28 -13.20 15.04 -3.63
N TYR A 29 -12.59 14.49 -4.69
CA TYR A 29 -12.77 13.10 -5.09
C TYR A 29 -12.49 12.13 -3.93
N TRP A 30 -11.34 12.25 -3.26
CA TRP A 30 -10.98 11.37 -2.15
C TRP A 30 -11.88 11.55 -0.94
N LEU A 31 -12.33 12.78 -0.64
CA LEU A 31 -13.26 13.03 0.46
C LEU A 31 -14.65 12.43 0.21
N ALA A 32 -15.06 12.29 -1.05
CA ALA A 32 -16.31 11.63 -1.43
C ALA A 32 -16.24 10.08 -1.33
N GLN A 33 -15.04 9.49 -1.29
CA GLN A 33 -14.88 8.05 -1.17
C GLN A 33 -15.18 7.54 0.25
N SER A 34 -15.59 6.28 0.35
CA SER A 34 -15.75 5.63 1.66
C SER A 34 -14.40 5.53 2.38
N PRO A 35 -14.38 5.53 3.73
CA PRO A 35 -13.15 5.30 4.49
C PRO A 35 -12.41 4.02 4.11
N ALA A 36 -13.15 2.93 3.84
CA ALA A 36 -12.57 1.65 3.41
C ALA A 36 -11.86 1.77 2.05
N ALA A 37 -12.48 2.42 1.07
CA ALA A 37 -11.89 2.62 -0.26
C ALA A 37 -10.61 3.48 -0.19
N ARG A 38 -10.59 4.51 0.66
CA ARG A 38 -9.38 5.30 0.90
C ARG A 38 -8.26 4.48 1.51
N MET A 39 -8.56 3.63 2.48
CA MET A 39 -7.57 2.76 3.11
C MET A 39 -6.97 1.76 2.12
N GLU A 40 -7.78 1.19 1.25
CA GLU A 40 -7.31 0.30 0.18
C GLU A 40 -6.38 1.03 -0.79
N ALA A 41 -6.74 2.23 -1.23
CA ALA A 41 -5.91 3.05 -2.12
C ALA A 41 -4.55 3.40 -1.49
N VAL A 42 -4.54 3.75 -0.20
CA VAL A 42 -3.30 4.01 0.55
C VAL A 42 -2.43 2.76 0.65
N GLU A 43 -3.02 1.58 0.86
CA GLU A 43 -2.26 0.32 0.92
C GLU A 43 -1.64 -0.04 -0.45
N ILE A 44 -2.37 0.17 -1.54
CA ILE A 44 -1.84 0.02 -2.91
C ILE A 44 -0.64 0.96 -3.10
N GLN A 45 -0.80 2.25 -2.73
CA GLN A 45 0.28 3.23 -2.83
C GLN A 45 1.50 2.83 -2.00
N ARG A 46 1.30 2.39 -0.76
CA ARG A 46 2.36 1.89 0.12
C ARG A 46 3.13 0.74 -0.54
N GLN A 47 2.42 -0.24 -1.09
CA GLN A 47 3.05 -1.39 -1.73
C GLN A 47 3.86 -1.00 -2.98
N ILE A 48 3.34 -0.07 -3.79
CA ILE A 48 4.04 0.44 -4.99
C ILE A 48 5.29 1.22 -4.59
N ILE A 49 5.17 2.21 -3.70
CA ILE A 49 6.27 3.11 -3.33
C ILE A 49 7.42 2.36 -2.66
N TYR A 50 7.10 1.42 -1.77
CA TYR A 50 8.12 0.70 -1.00
C TYR A 50 8.56 -0.62 -1.64
N GLY A 51 8.07 -0.96 -2.83
CA GLY A 51 8.42 -2.22 -3.51
C GLY A 51 8.09 -3.43 -2.64
N TYR A 52 6.86 -3.48 -2.10
CA TYR A 52 6.45 -4.52 -1.17
C TYR A 52 6.57 -5.91 -1.80
N ASP A 53 7.52 -6.68 -1.30
CA ASP A 53 7.68 -8.09 -1.62
C ASP A 53 7.19 -8.94 -0.44
N PRO A 54 6.06 -9.66 -0.58
CA PRO A 54 5.54 -10.52 0.47
C PRO A 54 6.45 -11.73 0.75
N ALA A 55 7.38 -12.08 -0.15
CA ALA A 55 8.40 -13.10 0.08
C ALA A 55 9.62 -12.55 0.84
N ALA A 56 9.82 -11.22 0.84
CA ALA A 56 10.86 -10.53 1.59
C ALA A 56 10.42 -10.06 2.99
N ILE A 57 9.19 -10.37 3.41
CA ILE A 57 8.74 -10.09 4.79
C ILE A 57 9.69 -10.85 5.71
N ARG A 58 10.60 -10.09 6.35
CA ARG A 58 11.60 -10.67 7.24
C ARG A 58 10.86 -11.50 8.28
N LEU A 59 11.29 -12.76 8.44
CA LEU A 59 10.79 -13.63 9.51
C LEU A 59 10.69 -12.83 10.80
N GLN A 60 9.54 -12.94 11.47
CA GLN A 60 9.32 -12.31 12.76
C GLN A 60 10.44 -12.79 13.69
N ARG A 61 11.34 -11.86 14.05
CA ARG A 61 12.48 -12.18 14.91
C ARG A 61 11.93 -12.34 16.33
N VAL A 62 11.58 -13.57 16.70
CA VAL A 62 11.36 -13.90 18.09
C VAL A 62 12.74 -13.95 18.74
N PHE A 63 13.06 -12.92 19.52
CA PHE A 63 14.22 -12.95 20.39
C PHE A 63 13.85 -13.76 21.63
N GLU A 64 14.46 -14.94 21.77
CA GLU A 64 14.38 -15.77 22.97
C GLU A 64 15.74 -15.75 23.68
N VAL A 65 15.73 -15.66 25.01
CA VAL A 65 16.92 -15.84 25.85
C VAL A 65 16.95 -17.28 26.34
N ALA A 66 17.92 -18.07 25.87
CA ALA A 66 18.13 -19.44 26.34
C ALA A 66 19.13 -19.47 27.50
N ALA A 67 18.86 -20.29 28.52
CA ALA A 67 19.79 -20.51 29.62
C ALA A 67 20.95 -21.42 29.18
N LEU A 68 22.20 -21.04 29.48
CA LEU A 68 23.38 -21.87 29.24
C LEU A 68 23.43 -22.99 30.31
N PRO A 69 23.40 -24.29 29.94
CA PRO A 69 23.55 -25.36 30.91
C PRO A 69 24.98 -25.36 31.47
N ARG A 70 25.13 -25.41 32.80
CA ARG A 70 26.44 -25.62 33.45
C ARG A 70 26.84 -27.09 33.35
N ARG A 71 28.07 -27.33 32.90
CA ARG A 71 28.72 -28.64 32.86
C ARG A 71 29.38 -28.96 34.19
#